data_AF-A0A6F9Y844-F1
#
_entry.id   AF-A0A6F9Y844-F1
#
_cell.length_a   1.000
_cell.length_b   1.000
_cell.length_c   1.000
_cell.angle_alpha   90.00
_cell.angle_beta   90.00
_cell.angle_gamma   90.00
#
_symmetry.space_group_name_H-M   'P 1'
#
loop_
_entity.id
_entity.type
_entity.pdbx_description
1 polymer ?
#
loop_
_entity_poly.entity_id
_entity_poly.type
_entity_poly.pdbx_seq_one_letter_code
_entity_poly.pdbx_strand_id
1 'polypeptide(L)'
;MSSRYIDENVRRRLYAESMGRCMNPNCKCRLFSEQGDIIERAHIDPYCETANNTFENLVVLCPNCHTNFDKNHIFTSEEVLNWKKIRRKELERFFNKKYATFEELKKEVVPLLLENKIIFENYYKKNNRKLWNKFEPTLLVNNKKIKVLFEANLNLFQRHQEKTYSNLAFIQLFIAHVDEFETTRLDEEKIREIFFPLEINSMFGIEPIEDSILPSTESLELLIKKLKLQGKFENIVLGIPHPYIGMKENQKSIQVFLDDTPRLRQLYYEYDCFRRTKVRLQSLNFALKYIRSRKVKYNFLDESNLTEIFIQDKKMIFVYEYCLSQANLMDMSPKENSIIVNLHNWNGESCISGRAYELAEQMNVKLLTMEAFYEYINKIK
;
A
#
# COMPACT_ATOMS: atom_id res chain seq x y z
N MET A 1 4.25 55.80 -1.17
CA MET A 1 3.63 54.98 -2.23
C MET A 1 3.72 53.53 -1.81
N SER A 2 2.64 52.90 -1.34
CA SER A 2 2.68 51.47 -1.01
C SER A 2 2.78 50.68 -2.31
N SER A 3 3.79 49.81 -2.38
CA SER A 3 4.09 49.02 -3.58
C SER A 3 2.92 48.08 -3.90
N ARG A 4 2.54 47.94 -5.18
CA ARG A 4 1.64 46.85 -5.67
C ARG A 4 2.32 45.47 -5.62
N TYR A 5 3.27 45.29 -4.73
CA TYR A 5 4.04 44.08 -4.59
C TYR A 5 3.11 42.96 -4.11
N ILE A 6 2.95 41.95 -4.95
CA ILE A 6 2.30 40.69 -4.59
C ILE A 6 3.42 39.74 -4.21
N ASP A 7 3.32 39.19 -3.01
CA ASP A 7 4.30 38.22 -2.53
C ASP A 7 4.43 37.03 -3.47
N GLU A 8 5.65 36.52 -3.63
CA GLU A 8 5.96 35.43 -4.55
C GLU A 8 5.19 34.15 -4.21
N ASN A 9 4.93 33.87 -2.93
CA ASN A 9 4.09 32.75 -2.51
C ASN A 9 2.65 32.93 -2.98
N VAL A 10 2.08 34.12 -2.80
CA VAL A 10 0.73 34.44 -3.29
C VAL A 10 0.64 34.28 -4.80
N ARG A 11 1.64 34.75 -5.54
CA ARG A 11 1.71 34.59 -7.01
C ARG A 11 1.72 33.12 -7.42
N ARG A 12 2.53 32.29 -6.75
CA ARG A 12 2.60 30.84 -7.00
C ARG A 12 1.28 30.14 -6.70
N ARG A 13 0.63 30.47 -5.57
CA ARG A 13 -0.67 29.91 -5.19
C ARG A 13 -1.74 30.24 -6.24
N LEU A 14 -1.78 31.47 -6.74
CA LEU A 14 -2.73 31.90 -7.78
C LEU A 14 -2.53 31.12 -9.09
N TYR A 15 -1.28 30.93 -9.49
CA TYR A 15 -0.98 30.16 -10.69
C TYR A 15 -1.37 28.69 -10.53
N ALA A 16 -1.11 28.09 -9.36
CA ALA A 16 -1.54 26.73 -9.06
C ALA A 16 -3.06 26.58 -9.08
N GLU A 17 -3.82 27.51 -8.46
CA GLU A 17 -5.29 27.49 -8.48
C GLU A 17 -5.87 27.66 -9.90
N SER A 18 -5.19 28.44 -10.76
CA SER A 18 -5.63 28.64 -12.14
C SER A 18 -5.45 27.41 -13.04
N MET A 19 -4.55 26.47 -12.68
CA MET A 19 -4.12 25.37 -13.56
C MET A 19 -3.71 25.84 -14.98
N GLY A 20 -3.19 27.06 -15.09
CA GLY A 20 -2.83 27.66 -16.37
C GLY A 20 -3.99 27.98 -17.30
N ARG A 21 -5.19 28.14 -16.73
CA ARG A 21 -6.38 28.54 -17.46
C ARG A 21 -7.07 29.72 -16.78
N CYS A 22 -7.68 30.57 -17.59
CA CYS A 22 -8.51 31.69 -17.12
C CYS A 22 -9.51 31.19 -16.06
N MET A 23 -9.60 31.89 -14.93
CA MET A 23 -10.46 31.48 -13.81
C MET A 23 -11.95 31.75 -14.05
N ASN A 24 -12.29 32.56 -15.06
CA ASN A 24 -13.68 32.68 -15.52
C ASN A 24 -14.19 31.30 -16.03
N PRO A 25 -15.23 30.72 -15.40
CA PRO A 25 -15.76 29.39 -15.75
C PRO A 25 -16.24 29.26 -17.20
N ASN A 26 -16.67 30.37 -17.82
CA ASN A 26 -17.17 30.39 -19.20
C ASN A 26 -16.06 30.58 -20.24
N CYS A 27 -14.83 30.91 -19.83
CA CYS A 27 -13.71 31.15 -20.74
C CYS A 27 -12.73 29.98 -20.77
N LYS A 28 -12.10 29.66 -19.62
CA LYS A 28 -11.12 28.56 -19.45
C LYS A 28 -9.99 28.49 -20.51
N CYS A 29 -9.71 29.59 -21.23
CA CYS A 29 -8.64 29.62 -22.22
C CYS A 29 -7.27 29.37 -21.55
N ARG A 30 -6.32 28.82 -22.31
CA ARG A 30 -4.95 28.63 -21.83
C ARG A 30 -4.28 29.98 -21.65
N LEU A 31 -3.59 30.16 -20.53
CA LEU A 31 -2.90 31.40 -20.23
C LEU A 31 -1.40 31.33 -20.50
N PHE A 32 -0.85 30.11 -20.53
CA PHE A 32 0.55 29.84 -20.85
C PHE A 32 0.68 29.39 -22.32
N SER A 33 1.62 29.98 -23.06
CA SER A 33 1.89 29.61 -24.46
C SER A 33 3.34 29.87 -24.87
N GLU A 34 3.81 29.18 -25.91
CA GLU A 34 5.17 29.38 -26.46
C GLU A 34 5.35 30.79 -27.06
N GLN A 35 4.26 31.47 -27.42
CA GLN A 35 4.28 32.81 -28.02
C GLN A 35 4.15 33.94 -26.99
N GLY A 36 4.12 33.60 -25.70
CA GLY A 36 3.99 34.54 -24.59
C GLY A 36 2.80 34.23 -23.71
N ASP A 37 2.96 34.48 -22.41
CA ASP A 37 1.93 34.28 -21.41
C ASP A 37 0.97 35.47 -21.40
N ILE A 38 -0.34 35.21 -21.42
CA ILE A 38 -1.40 36.23 -21.41
C ILE A 38 -2.06 36.33 -20.05
N ILE A 39 -1.27 36.21 -18.99
CA ILE A 39 -1.73 36.10 -17.61
C ILE A 39 -1.87 37.49 -16.99
N GLU A 40 -3.10 37.84 -16.61
CA GLU A 40 -3.38 39.06 -15.85
C GLU A 40 -3.92 38.70 -14.46
N ARG A 41 -3.52 39.49 -13.47
CA ARG A 41 -3.96 39.36 -12.07
C ARG A 41 -4.86 40.55 -11.75
N ALA A 42 -6.11 40.26 -11.42
CA ALA A 42 -7.07 41.27 -10.97
C ALA A 42 -7.23 41.20 -9.46
N HIS A 43 -7.43 42.38 -8.84
CA HIS A 43 -7.96 42.50 -7.49
C HIS A 43 -9.48 42.42 -7.54
N ILE A 44 -10.08 41.53 -6.75
CA ILE A 44 -11.55 41.37 -6.69
C ILE A 44 -12.18 42.60 -6.04
N ASP A 45 -11.63 43.00 -4.89
CA ASP A 45 -11.90 44.29 -4.27
C ASP A 45 -10.77 45.27 -4.63
N PRO A 46 -11.08 46.48 -5.12
CA PRO A 46 -10.08 47.41 -5.64
C PRO A 46 -8.93 47.69 -4.65
N TYR A 47 -7.69 47.61 -5.14
CA TYR A 47 -6.51 47.86 -4.31
C TYR A 47 -6.47 49.28 -3.74
N CYS A 48 -7.01 50.27 -4.47
CA CYS A 48 -7.07 51.67 -4.01
C CYS A 48 -7.94 51.85 -2.77
N GLU A 49 -8.87 50.92 -2.50
CA GLU A 49 -9.79 50.98 -1.38
C GLU A 49 -9.32 50.11 -0.21
N THR A 50 -8.69 48.96 -0.52
CA THR A 50 -8.43 47.91 0.48
C THR A 50 -6.94 47.68 0.77
N ALA A 51 -6.05 48.11 -0.15
CA ALA A 51 -4.63 47.73 -0.17
C ALA A 51 -4.38 46.20 -0.03
N ASN A 52 -5.37 45.38 -0.39
CA ASN A 52 -5.40 43.95 -0.07
C ASN A 52 -4.79 43.10 -1.19
N ASN A 53 -3.54 42.66 -1.00
CA ASN A 53 -2.82 41.75 -1.91
C ASN A 53 -2.87 40.27 -1.49
N THR A 54 -3.86 39.87 -0.67
CA THR A 54 -3.99 38.48 -0.25
C THR A 54 -4.36 37.57 -1.42
N PHE A 55 -4.04 36.28 -1.27
CA PHE A 55 -4.44 35.26 -2.24
C PHE A 55 -5.94 35.28 -2.49
N GLU A 56 -6.73 35.46 -1.42
CA GLU A 56 -8.18 35.44 -1.42
C GLU A 56 -8.77 36.58 -2.26
N ASN A 57 -8.14 37.76 -2.25
CA ASN A 57 -8.57 38.95 -3.01
C ASN A 57 -8.05 39.01 -4.45
N LEU A 58 -7.28 38.01 -4.91
CA LEU A 58 -6.67 38.02 -6.24
C LEU A 58 -7.25 36.91 -7.12
N VAL A 59 -7.41 37.20 -8.42
CA VAL A 59 -7.87 36.22 -9.42
C VAL A 59 -6.99 36.28 -10.67
N VAL A 60 -6.86 35.16 -11.37
CA VAL A 60 -6.07 35.04 -12.61
C VAL A 60 -6.98 34.95 -13.82
N LEU A 61 -6.83 35.88 -14.77
CA LEU A 61 -7.68 36.03 -15.95
C LEU A 61 -6.83 36.19 -17.22
N CYS A 62 -7.45 35.97 -18.39
CA CYS A 62 -6.91 36.42 -19.67
C CYS A 62 -7.24 37.91 -19.90
N PRO A 63 -6.58 38.61 -20.85
CA PRO A 63 -6.74 40.06 -20.99
C PRO A 63 -8.17 40.49 -21.30
N ASN A 64 -8.91 39.67 -22.05
CA ASN A 64 -10.32 39.94 -22.37
C ASN A 64 -11.21 39.86 -21.12
N CYS A 65 -11.04 38.80 -20.32
CA CYS A 65 -11.82 38.64 -19.09
C CYS A 65 -11.45 39.70 -18.04
N HIS A 66 -10.16 40.04 -17.96
CA HIS A 66 -9.67 41.08 -17.07
C HIS A 66 -10.22 42.45 -17.46
N THR A 67 -10.13 42.84 -18.73
CA THR A 67 -10.72 44.10 -19.24
C THR A 67 -12.22 44.18 -18.99
N ASN A 68 -12.94 43.08 -19.20
CA ASN A 68 -14.38 43.03 -18.99
C ASN A 68 -14.78 43.16 -17.52
N PHE A 69 -13.92 42.73 -16.61
CA PHE A 69 -14.11 42.91 -15.17
C PHE A 69 -13.73 44.34 -14.74
N ASP A 70 -12.49 44.75 -14.99
CA ASP A 70 -11.92 45.99 -14.44
C ASP A 70 -12.46 47.27 -15.11
N LYS A 71 -12.68 47.24 -16.43
CA LYS A 71 -13.00 48.46 -17.21
C LYS A 71 -14.45 48.51 -17.68
N ASN A 72 -14.97 47.38 -18.15
CA ASN A 72 -16.32 47.34 -18.72
C ASN A 72 -17.38 46.99 -17.67
N HIS A 73 -16.97 46.62 -16.45
CA HIS A 73 -17.85 46.27 -15.33
C HIS A 73 -18.95 45.25 -15.70
N ILE A 74 -18.62 44.32 -16.61
CA ILE A 74 -19.53 43.27 -17.07
C ILE A 74 -19.76 42.23 -15.97
N PHE A 75 -18.78 42.09 -15.06
CA PHE A 75 -18.84 41.16 -13.93
C PHE A 75 -18.69 41.92 -12.62
N THR A 76 -19.44 41.50 -11.61
CA THR A 76 -19.37 42.02 -10.25
C THR A 76 -18.29 41.30 -9.43
N SER A 77 -17.80 41.94 -8.37
CA SER A 77 -16.84 41.32 -7.44
C SER A 77 -17.39 40.04 -6.81
N GLU A 78 -18.70 39.98 -6.54
CA GLU A 78 -19.37 38.77 -6.02
C GLU A 78 -19.31 37.62 -7.02
N GLU A 79 -19.57 37.88 -8.30
CA GLU A 79 -19.46 36.86 -9.36
C GLU A 79 -18.03 36.35 -9.50
N VAL A 80 -17.03 37.23 -9.47
CA VAL A 80 -15.62 36.85 -9.56
C VAL A 80 -15.16 36.07 -8.32
N LEU A 81 -15.64 36.44 -7.12
CA LEU A 81 -15.43 35.65 -5.91
C LEU A 81 -16.05 34.24 -6.04
N ASN A 82 -17.23 34.15 -6.64
CA ASN A 82 -17.87 32.87 -6.94
C ASN A 82 -17.07 32.05 -7.97
N TRP A 83 -16.40 32.67 -8.94
CA TRP A 83 -15.51 31.96 -9.86
C TRP A 83 -14.37 31.26 -9.14
N LYS A 84 -13.78 31.90 -8.12
CA LYS A 84 -12.78 31.24 -7.26
C LYS A 84 -13.37 30.05 -6.52
N LYS A 85 -14.59 30.17 -5.97
CA LYS A 85 -15.29 29.04 -5.33
C LYS A 85 -15.57 27.89 -6.32
N ILE A 86 -16.03 28.20 -7.53
CA ILE A 86 -16.25 27.23 -8.61
C ILE A 86 -14.93 26.54 -8.97
N ARG A 87 -13.86 27.31 -9.21
CA ARG A 87 -12.55 26.76 -9.53
C ARG A 87 -12.04 25.84 -8.41
N ARG A 88 -12.19 26.23 -7.14
CA ARG A 88 -11.85 25.38 -6.00
C ARG A 88 -12.65 24.07 -6.00
N LYS A 89 -13.96 24.11 -6.26
CA LYS A 89 -14.78 22.90 -6.40
C LYS A 89 -14.40 22.05 -7.62
N GLU A 90 -14.00 22.67 -8.73
CA GLU A 90 -13.49 21.96 -9.91
C GLU A 90 -12.18 21.25 -9.59
N LEU A 91 -11.27 21.93 -8.89
CA LEU A 91 -10.01 21.35 -8.39
C LEU A 91 -10.30 20.21 -7.43
N GLU A 92 -11.14 20.42 -6.43
CA GLU A 92 -11.55 19.39 -5.47
C GLU A 92 -12.19 18.21 -6.18
N ARG A 93 -13.08 18.42 -7.16
CA ARG A 93 -13.69 17.31 -7.91
C ARG A 93 -12.67 16.57 -8.78
N PHE A 94 -11.73 17.30 -9.37
CA PHE A 94 -10.67 16.73 -10.19
C PHE A 94 -9.70 15.90 -9.35
N PHE A 95 -9.35 16.38 -8.15
CA PHE A 95 -8.39 15.71 -7.27
C PHE A 95 -9.03 14.69 -6.31
N ASN A 96 -10.27 14.86 -5.86
CA ASN A 96 -10.99 13.93 -4.96
C ASN A 96 -11.67 12.78 -5.71
N LYS A 97 -10.99 12.21 -6.71
CA LYS A 97 -11.48 11.05 -7.44
C LYS A 97 -11.54 9.85 -6.50
N LYS A 98 -12.74 9.31 -6.32
CA LYS A 98 -12.97 8.09 -5.54
C LYS A 98 -12.96 6.87 -6.45
N TYR A 99 -12.41 5.78 -5.94
CA TYR A 99 -12.35 4.48 -6.61
C TYR A 99 -13.17 3.46 -5.84
N ALA A 100 -13.69 2.47 -6.55
CA ALA A 100 -14.45 1.38 -5.94
C ALA A 100 -13.51 0.34 -5.32
N THR A 101 -12.31 0.18 -5.90
CA THR A 101 -11.36 -0.86 -5.48
C THR A 101 -9.94 -0.30 -5.34
N PHE A 102 -9.15 -0.94 -4.48
CA PHE A 102 -7.73 -0.61 -4.34
C PHE A 102 -6.97 -0.80 -5.65
N GLU A 103 -7.31 -1.80 -6.47
CA GLU A 103 -6.69 -2.02 -7.79
C GLU A 103 -6.90 -0.83 -8.74
N GLU A 104 -8.06 -0.18 -8.73
CA GLU A 104 -8.30 1.02 -9.54
C GLU A 104 -7.47 2.22 -9.04
N LEU A 105 -7.42 2.43 -7.72
CA LEU A 105 -6.56 3.45 -7.11
C LEU A 105 -5.08 3.20 -7.44
N LYS A 106 -4.65 1.93 -7.35
CA LYS A 106 -3.28 1.49 -7.62
C LYS A 106 -2.84 1.85 -9.03
N LYS A 107 -3.69 1.68 -10.04
CA LYS A 107 -3.37 2.05 -11.44
C LYS A 107 -3.00 3.52 -11.61
N GLU A 108 -3.53 4.39 -10.76
CA GLU A 108 -3.34 5.83 -10.85
C GLU A 108 -2.19 6.31 -9.96
N VAL A 109 -1.99 5.65 -8.81
CA VAL A 109 -0.95 6.00 -7.83
C VAL A 109 0.43 5.45 -8.22
N VAL A 110 0.51 4.21 -8.74
CA VAL A 110 1.79 3.55 -9.04
C VAL A 110 2.68 4.35 -10.00
N PRO A 111 2.18 4.92 -11.12
CA PRO A 111 3.00 5.74 -12.01
C PRO A 111 3.62 6.95 -11.30
N LEU A 112 2.86 7.61 -10.41
CA LEU A 112 3.32 8.78 -9.65
C LEU A 112 4.39 8.40 -8.63
N LEU A 113 4.20 7.30 -7.90
CA LEU A 113 5.18 6.79 -6.94
C LEU A 113 6.48 6.34 -7.62
N LEU A 114 6.39 5.67 -8.78
CA LEU A 114 7.55 5.26 -9.56
C LEU A 114 8.36 6.46 -10.06
N GLU A 115 7.71 7.49 -10.59
CA GLU A 115 8.38 8.72 -11.01
C GLU A 115 9.07 9.40 -9.82
N ASN A 116 8.41 9.47 -8.66
CA ASN A 116 8.99 10.03 -7.44
C ASN A 116 10.22 9.23 -6.97
N LYS A 117 10.14 7.89 -6.98
CA LYS A 117 11.26 7.01 -6.64
C LYS A 117 12.45 7.27 -7.56
N ILE A 118 12.22 7.31 -8.88
CA ILE A 118 13.27 7.55 -9.89
C ILE A 118 13.93 8.91 -9.68
N ILE A 119 13.16 9.96 -9.43
CA ILE A 119 13.67 11.32 -9.18
C ILE A 119 14.53 11.32 -7.91
N PHE A 120 14.02 10.75 -6.82
CA PHE A 120 14.72 10.69 -5.54
C PHE A 120 16.04 9.91 -5.63
N GLU A 121 16.02 8.73 -6.24
CA GLU A 121 17.21 7.87 -6.33
C GLU A 121 18.28 8.39 -7.27
N ASN A 122 17.89 9.04 -8.38
CA ASN A 122 18.86 9.53 -9.36
C ASN A 122 19.39 10.91 -9.07
N TYR A 123 18.63 11.77 -8.39
CA TYR A 123 19.02 13.17 -8.22
C TYR A 123 19.29 13.55 -6.76
N TYR A 124 18.47 13.07 -5.81
CA TYR A 124 18.70 13.33 -4.39
C TYR A 124 19.79 12.42 -3.82
N LYS A 125 19.62 11.08 -3.88
CA LYS A 125 20.59 10.12 -3.30
C LYS A 125 21.98 10.23 -3.90
N LYS A 126 22.10 10.60 -5.19
CA LYS A 126 23.40 10.80 -5.87
C LYS A 126 24.02 12.18 -5.61
N ASN A 127 23.43 12.98 -4.72
CA ASN A 127 23.89 14.32 -4.35
C ASN A 127 24.04 15.28 -5.55
N ASN A 128 23.18 15.15 -6.57
CA ASN A 128 23.22 16.00 -7.76
C ASN A 128 22.27 17.18 -7.61
N ARG A 129 22.67 18.16 -6.79
CA ARG A 129 21.86 19.32 -6.41
C ARG A 129 21.30 20.10 -7.61
N LYS A 130 22.08 20.24 -8.69
CA LYS A 130 21.66 20.99 -9.89
C LYS A 130 20.49 20.29 -10.60
N LEU A 131 20.56 18.96 -10.77
CA LEU A 131 19.47 18.21 -11.37
C LEU A 131 18.31 18.03 -10.39
N TRP A 132 18.58 17.84 -9.11
CA TRP A 132 17.54 17.79 -8.06
C TRP A 132 16.63 19.01 -8.13
N ASN A 133 17.19 20.22 -8.12
CA ASN A 133 16.41 21.46 -8.18
C ASN A 133 15.52 21.56 -9.43
N LYS A 134 15.89 20.87 -10.53
CA LYS A 134 15.10 20.84 -11.77
C LYS A 134 13.94 19.85 -11.70
N PHE A 135 14.10 18.72 -11.00
CA PHE A 135 13.11 17.63 -10.97
C PHE A 135 12.29 17.56 -9.67
N GLU A 136 12.75 18.17 -8.59
CA GLU A 136 12.01 18.31 -7.32
C GLU A 136 10.58 18.87 -7.51
N PRO A 137 10.32 19.89 -8.39
CA PRO A 137 8.96 20.36 -8.62
C PRO A 137 8.00 19.27 -9.10
N THR A 138 8.46 18.33 -9.93
CA THR A 138 7.66 17.19 -10.38
C THR A 138 7.30 16.27 -9.20
N LEU A 139 8.27 15.97 -8.35
CA LEU A 139 8.06 15.15 -7.15
C LEU A 139 7.02 15.78 -6.21
N LEU A 140 7.08 17.10 -6.02
CA LEU A 140 6.08 17.83 -5.22
C LEU A 140 4.67 17.74 -5.81
N VAL A 141 4.55 17.97 -7.12
CA VAL A 141 3.26 17.87 -7.82
C VAL A 141 2.69 16.45 -7.68
N ASN A 142 3.52 15.43 -7.83
CA ASN A 142 3.11 14.04 -7.68
C ASN A 142 2.74 13.71 -6.24
N ASN A 143 3.52 14.14 -5.25
CA ASN A 143 3.18 13.99 -3.83
C ASN A 143 1.82 14.60 -3.51
N LYS A 144 1.52 15.80 -4.04
CA LYS A 144 0.22 16.44 -3.84
C LYS A 144 -0.92 15.63 -4.45
N LYS A 145 -0.74 15.13 -5.68
CA LYS A 145 -1.74 14.27 -6.33
C LYS A 145 -1.98 12.99 -5.52
N ILE A 146 -0.91 12.31 -5.11
CA ILE A 146 -1.01 11.07 -4.32
C ILE A 146 -1.70 11.34 -2.98
N LYS A 147 -1.33 12.42 -2.29
CA LYS A 147 -1.97 12.85 -1.04
C LYS A 147 -3.48 12.99 -1.21
N VAL A 148 -3.94 13.74 -2.22
CA VAL A 148 -5.40 13.92 -2.40
C VAL A 148 -6.09 12.61 -2.80
N LEU A 149 -5.45 11.78 -3.64
CA LEU A 149 -5.98 10.44 -3.96
C LEU A 149 -6.12 9.58 -2.71
N PHE A 150 -5.16 9.61 -1.78
CA PHE A 150 -5.23 8.86 -0.54
C PHE A 150 -6.31 9.41 0.41
N GLU A 151 -6.37 10.73 0.61
CA GLU A 151 -7.38 11.38 1.45
C GLU A 151 -8.81 11.05 0.99
N ALA A 152 -9.04 11.00 -0.32
CA ALA A 152 -10.36 10.68 -0.89
C ALA A 152 -10.74 9.20 -0.78
N ASN A 153 -9.76 8.30 -0.57
CA ASN A 153 -9.92 6.84 -0.69
C ASN A 153 -9.44 6.06 0.55
N LEU A 154 -9.43 6.69 1.73
CA LEU A 154 -8.93 6.06 2.98
C LEU A 154 -9.63 4.73 3.30
N ASN A 155 -10.87 4.54 2.85
CA ASN A 155 -11.64 3.31 3.06
C ASN A 155 -11.12 2.10 2.27
N LEU A 156 -10.20 2.27 1.32
CA LEU A 156 -9.62 1.18 0.54
C LEU A 156 -8.41 0.54 1.22
N PHE A 157 -7.93 1.10 2.32
CA PHE A 157 -6.74 0.62 3.01
C PHE A 157 -7.10 -0.19 4.25
N GLN A 158 -6.35 -1.26 4.47
CA GLN A 158 -6.51 -2.09 5.65
C GLN A 158 -6.29 -1.26 6.93
N ARG A 159 -7.22 -1.38 7.89
CA ARG A 159 -7.15 -0.71 9.20
C ARG A 159 -6.96 -1.70 10.32
N HIS A 160 -6.11 -1.36 11.27
CA HIS A 160 -5.92 -2.08 12.53
C HIS A 160 -5.90 -1.12 13.72
N GLN A 161 -6.14 -1.62 14.94
CA GLN A 161 -6.06 -0.82 16.17
C GLN A 161 -4.61 -0.40 16.46
N GLU A 162 -3.69 -1.36 16.42
CA GLU A 162 -2.26 -1.11 16.47
C GLU A 162 -1.75 -0.52 15.15
N LYS A 163 -1.10 0.64 15.22
CA LYS A 163 -0.64 1.40 14.04
C LYS A 163 0.38 0.64 13.20
N THR A 164 1.29 -0.10 13.83
CA THR A 164 2.32 -0.90 13.16
C THR A 164 1.75 -2.01 12.27
N TYR A 165 0.52 -2.45 12.55
CA TYR A 165 -0.21 -3.44 11.76
C TYR A 165 -1.29 -2.82 10.86
N SER A 166 -1.27 -1.51 10.64
CA SER A 166 -2.32 -0.79 9.91
C SER A 166 -1.76 -0.14 8.66
N ASN A 167 -2.17 -0.64 7.48
CA ASN A 167 -1.79 0.01 6.22
C ASN A 167 -2.34 1.45 6.13
N LEU A 168 -3.52 1.69 6.70
CA LEU A 168 -4.09 3.04 6.81
C LEU A 168 -3.20 3.99 7.63
N ALA A 169 -2.50 3.48 8.66
CA ALA A 169 -1.57 4.31 9.42
C ALA A 169 -0.35 4.73 8.59
N PHE A 170 0.17 3.85 7.72
CA PHE A 170 1.23 4.22 6.77
C PHE A 170 0.75 5.26 5.76
N ILE A 171 -0.50 5.18 5.31
CA ILE A 171 -1.11 6.20 4.44
C ILE A 171 -1.20 7.55 5.15
N GLN A 172 -1.62 7.57 6.41
CA GLN A 172 -1.66 8.80 7.22
C GLN A 172 -0.25 9.36 7.43
N LEU A 173 0.76 8.51 7.63
CA LEU A 173 2.15 8.91 7.75
C LEU A 173 2.68 9.51 6.44
N PHE A 174 2.31 8.95 5.28
CA PHE A 174 2.64 9.54 3.98
C PHE A 174 2.00 10.93 3.81
N ILE A 175 0.74 11.11 4.21
CA ILE A 175 0.07 12.41 4.15
C ILE A 175 0.83 13.44 5.00
N ALA A 176 1.19 13.08 6.24
CA ALA A 176 2.00 13.93 7.12
C ALA A 176 3.39 14.23 6.55
N HIS A 177 4.04 13.24 5.93
CA HIS A 177 5.31 13.42 5.23
C HIS A 177 5.20 14.47 4.11
N VAL A 178 4.13 14.43 3.30
CA VAL A 178 3.92 15.41 2.24
C VAL A 178 3.73 16.81 2.81
N ASP A 179 2.97 16.96 3.90
CA ASP A 179 2.73 18.27 4.52
C ASP A 179 3.99 18.87 5.14
N GLU A 180 4.77 18.07 5.87
CA GLU A 180 6.04 18.51 6.44
C GLU A 180 7.02 18.86 5.31
N PHE A 181 7.15 18.01 4.30
CA PHE A 181 8.07 18.23 3.18
C PHE A 181 7.74 19.51 2.39
N GLU A 182 6.45 19.81 2.18
CA GLU A 182 6.01 21.06 1.54
C GLU A 182 6.34 22.28 2.42
N THR A 183 6.15 22.16 3.73
CA THR A 183 6.32 23.26 4.70
C THR A 183 7.79 23.62 4.91
N THR A 184 8.65 22.62 5.12
CA THR A 184 10.05 22.83 5.51
C THR A 184 10.99 22.91 4.31
N ARG A 185 10.47 23.02 3.07
CA ARG A 185 11.27 22.87 1.84
C ARG A 185 12.37 23.94 1.70
N LEU A 186 12.10 25.14 2.18
CA LEU A 186 13.01 26.28 2.09
C LEU A 186 13.91 26.42 3.33
N ASP A 187 13.66 25.59 4.35
CA ASP A 187 14.40 25.61 5.58
C ASP A 187 15.76 24.94 5.39
N GLU A 188 16.69 25.18 6.33
CA GLU A 188 17.98 24.51 6.32
C GLU A 188 17.80 22.98 6.36
N GLU A 189 18.60 22.29 5.55
CA GLU A 189 18.54 20.84 5.40
C GLU A 189 18.83 20.19 6.77
N LYS A 190 17.80 19.60 7.42
CA LYS A 190 17.79 18.70 8.62
C LYS A 190 16.68 18.97 9.65
N ILE A 191 15.70 19.85 9.38
CA ILE A 191 14.57 20.10 10.31
C ILE A 191 13.43 19.06 10.19
N ARG A 192 13.49 18.14 9.21
CA ARG A 192 12.42 17.16 8.95
C ARG A 192 12.48 15.96 9.90
N GLU A 193 11.34 15.60 10.47
CA GLU A 193 11.17 14.43 11.33
C GLU A 193 10.43 13.28 10.62
N ILE A 194 9.61 13.59 9.61
CA ILE A 194 8.75 12.62 8.92
C ILE A 194 9.32 12.29 7.55
N PHE A 195 9.93 11.12 7.45
CA PHE A 195 10.45 10.58 6.19
C PHE A 195 9.36 9.85 5.38
N PHE A 196 9.65 9.64 4.10
CA PHE A 196 8.78 8.85 3.23
C PHE A 196 8.65 7.41 3.79
N PRO A 197 7.42 6.93 4.07
CA PRO A 197 7.20 5.57 4.54
C PRO A 197 7.39 4.57 3.40
N LEU A 198 8.43 3.75 3.50
CA LEU A 198 8.77 2.75 2.48
C LEU A 198 7.63 1.75 2.25
N GLU A 199 6.79 1.52 3.27
CA GLU A 199 5.64 0.62 3.26
C GLU A 199 4.62 1.00 2.18
N ILE A 200 4.61 2.26 1.73
CA ILE A 200 3.80 2.69 0.59
C ILE A 200 4.26 1.97 -0.69
N ASN A 201 5.57 1.91 -0.96
CA ASN A 201 6.06 1.23 -2.15
C ASN A 201 5.76 -0.28 -2.08
N SER A 202 5.92 -0.90 -0.91
CA SER A 202 5.56 -2.31 -0.69
C SER A 202 4.08 -2.56 -0.96
N MET A 203 3.19 -1.82 -0.31
CA MET A 203 1.74 -1.99 -0.43
C MET A 203 1.26 -1.90 -1.89
N PHE A 204 1.82 -0.98 -2.67
CA PHE A 204 1.50 -0.76 -4.08
C PHE A 204 2.27 -1.69 -5.03
N GLY A 205 3.13 -2.58 -4.54
CA GLY A 205 3.86 -3.58 -5.33
C GLY A 205 5.00 -2.98 -6.17
N ILE A 206 5.61 -1.90 -5.70
CA ILE A 206 6.76 -1.22 -6.35
C ILE A 206 8.08 -1.81 -5.86
N GLU A 207 8.23 -1.94 -4.54
CA GLU A 207 9.45 -2.43 -3.91
C GLU A 207 9.07 -3.12 -2.59
N PRO A 208 9.35 -4.42 -2.43
CA PRO A 208 8.97 -5.17 -1.23
C PRO A 208 9.80 -4.73 -0.02
N ILE A 209 9.26 -4.94 1.17
CA ILE A 209 10.00 -4.79 2.43
C ILE A 209 10.09 -6.16 3.10
N GLU A 210 11.28 -6.52 3.54
CA GLU A 210 11.46 -7.72 4.36
C GLU A 210 11.06 -7.42 5.80
N ASP A 211 9.98 -8.04 6.26
CA ASP A 211 9.44 -7.94 7.61
C ASP A 211 8.97 -9.36 8.07
N SER A 212 8.15 -9.45 9.11
CA SER A 212 7.63 -10.70 9.64
C SER A 212 6.50 -11.30 8.80
N ILE A 213 6.54 -12.62 8.62
CA ILE A 213 5.45 -13.36 7.97
C ILE A 213 4.16 -13.22 8.79
N LEU A 214 3.07 -12.81 8.14
CA LEU A 214 1.75 -12.78 8.78
C LEU A 214 1.35 -14.17 9.31
N PRO A 215 0.86 -14.28 10.55
CA PRO A 215 0.89 -15.55 11.26
C PRO A 215 -0.11 -16.61 10.76
N SER A 216 -1.24 -16.24 10.14
CA SER A 216 -2.32 -17.20 9.82
C SER A 216 -2.10 -17.90 8.48
N THR A 217 -1.87 -19.22 8.53
CA THR A 217 -1.90 -20.08 7.33
C THR A 217 -3.29 -20.08 6.68
N GLU A 218 -4.35 -20.05 7.49
CA GLU A 218 -5.74 -20.10 7.01
C GLU A 218 -6.11 -18.87 6.18
N SER A 219 -5.53 -17.71 6.51
CA SER A 219 -5.69 -16.49 5.73
C SER A 219 -5.05 -16.63 4.34
N LEU A 220 -3.87 -17.26 4.28
CA LEU A 220 -3.18 -17.54 3.02
C LEU A 220 -3.93 -18.55 2.16
N GLU A 221 -4.39 -19.66 2.76
CA GLU A 221 -5.19 -20.68 2.08
C GLU A 221 -6.47 -20.09 1.47
N LEU A 222 -7.16 -19.22 2.22
CA LEU A 222 -8.35 -18.54 1.73
C LEU A 222 -8.02 -17.56 0.60
N LEU A 223 -6.90 -16.84 0.68
CA LEU A 223 -6.42 -15.99 -0.41
C LEU A 223 -6.17 -16.83 -1.67
N ILE A 224 -5.44 -17.95 -1.55
CA ILE A 224 -5.17 -18.87 -2.66
C ILE A 224 -6.48 -19.35 -3.28
N LYS A 225 -7.45 -19.76 -2.46
CA LYS A 225 -8.78 -20.19 -2.95
C LYS A 225 -9.48 -19.09 -3.75
N LYS A 226 -9.49 -17.85 -3.25
CA LYS A 226 -10.12 -16.71 -3.95
C LYS A 226 -9.37 -16.34 -5.23
N LEU A 227 -8.04 -16.42 -5.24
CA LEU A 227 -7.23 -16.19 -6.43
C LEU A 227 -7.43 -17.28 -7.50
N LYS A 228 -7.55 -18.56 -7.11
CA LYS A 228 -7.89 -19.67 -8.00
C LYS A 228 -9.24 -19.44 -8.67
N LEU A 229 -10.27 -19.05 -7.90
CA LEU A 229 -11.61 -18.75 -8.43
C LEU A 229 -11.61 -17.61 -9.48
N GLN A 230 -10.67 -16.67 -9.37
CA GLN A 230 -10.51 -15.58 -10.34
C GLN A 230 -9.53 -15.89 -11.47
N GLY A 231 -8.96 -17.11 -11.54
CA GLY A 231 -7.93 -17.47 -12.52
C GLY A 231 -6.62 -16.66 -12.36
N LYS A 232 -6.38 -16.09 -11.18
CA LYS A 232 -5.21 -15.25 -10.87
C LYS A 232 -4.10 -16.01 -10.15
N PHE A 233 -4.37 -17.16 -9.54
CA PHE A 233 -3.35 -17.94 -8.85
C PHE A 233 -2.43 -18.66 -9.85
N GLU A 234 -1.11 -18.64 -9.61
CA GLU A 234 -0.13 -19.37 -10.42
C GLU A 234 0.58 -20.47 -9.63
N ASN A 235 1.13 -20.16 -8.47
CA ASN A 235 1.77 -21.14 -7.59
C ASN A 235 1.95 -20.61 -6.16
N ILE A 236 2.33 -21.50 -5.24
CA ILE A 236 2.78 -21.17 -3.89
C ILE A 236 4.13 -21.84 -3.62
N VAL A 237 5.09 -21.08 -3.07
CA VAL A 237 6.43 -21.61 -2.76
C VAL A 237 6.74 -21.41 -1.28
N LEU A 238 6.68 -22.52 -0.54
CA LEU A 238 7.06 -22.62 0.87
C LEU A 238 8.34 -23.45 1.07
N GLY A 239 8.87 -23.41 2.28
CA GLY A 239 10.09 -24.09 2.69
C GLY A 239 11.37 -23.42 2.19
N ILE A 240 11.34 -22.11 1.95
CA ILE A 240 12.49 -21.32 1.53
C ILE A 240 12.65 -20.09 2.44
N PRO A 241 13.81 -19.39 2.44
CA PRO A 241 14.01 -18.18 3.24
C PRO A 241 12.96 -17.10 2.99
N HIS A 242 12.68 -16.78 1.72
CA HIS A 242 11.67 -15.80 1.29
C HIS A 242 10.54 -16.50 0.56
N PRO A 243 9.57 -17.09 1.29
CA PRO A 243 8.44 -17.76 0.66
C PRO A 243 7.55 -16.76 -0.07
N TYR A 244 6.87 -17.19 -1.12
CA TYR A 244 6.04 -16.30 -1.94
C TYR A 244 4.85 -17.02 -2.57
N ILE A 245 3.84 -16.25 -2.94
CA ILE A 245 2.74 -16.65 -3.82
C ILE A 245 2.96 -16.02 -5.21
N GLY A 246 2.88 -16.84 -6.25
CA GLY A 246 2.82 -16.38 -7.64
C GLY A 246 1.38 -16.12 -8.05
N MET A 247 1.13 -14.95 -8.63
CA MET A 247 -0.20 -14.56 -9.08
C MET A 247 -0.15 -13.64 -10.31
N LYS A 248 -1.27 -13.53 -11.02
CA LYS A 248 -1.46 -12.61 -12.14
C LYS A 248 -2.05 -11.29 -11.67
N GLU A 249 -1.38 -10.20 -12.02
CA GLU A 249 -1.87 -8.83 -11.86
C GLU A 249 -1.74 -8.09 -13.20
N ASN A 250 -2.84 -7.53 -13.71
CA ASN A 250 -2.88 -6.88 -15.02
C ASN A 250 -2.27 -7.74 -16.16
N GLN A 251 -2.60 -9.04 -16.18
CA GLN A 251 -2.11 -10.05 -17.11
C GLN A 251 -0.60 -10.37 -17.03
N LYS A 252 0.11 -9.83 -16.03
CA LYS A 252 1.52 -10.14 -15.78
C LYS A 252 1.65 -11.04 -14.56
N SER A 253 2.52 -12.03 -14.66
CA SER A 253 2.94 -12.87 -13.53
C SER A 253 3.79 -12.04 -12.57
N ILE A 254 3.39 -12.02 -11.31
CA ILE A 254 4.09 -11.32 -10.22
C ILE A 254 4.32 -12.29 -9.06
N GLN A 255 5.36 -12.02 -8.26
CA GLN A 255 5.62 -12.70 -7.01
C GLN A 255 5.27 -11.76 -5.85
N VAL A 256 4.48 -12.25 -4.90
CA VAL A 256 4.22 -11.55 -3.64
C VAL A 256 4.85 -12.36 -2.53
N PHE A 257 5.89 -11.82 -1.90
CA PHE A 257 6.56 -12.48 -0.79
C PHE A 257 5.68 -12.48 0.45
N LEU A 258 5.76 -13.55 1.25
CA LEU A 258 4.92 -13.69 2.44
C LEU A 258 5.47 -12.93 3.66
N ASP A 259 6.72 -12.49 3.57
CA ASP A 259 7.41 -11.56 4.48
C ASP A 259 7.31 -10.09 4.01
N ASP A 260 6.66 -9.82 2.87
CA ASP A 260 6.28 -8.47 2.43
C ASP A 260 4.97 -8.03 3.09
N THR A 261 5.04 -7.78 4.40
CA THR A 261 3.87 -7.63 5.27
C THR A 261 2.86 -6.59 4.79
N PRO A 262 3.23 -5.34 4.43
CA PRO A 262 2.24 -4.34 4.01
C PRO A 262 1.46 -4.77 2.77
N ARG A 263 2.16 -5.39 1.80
CA ARG A 263 1.57 -5.90 0.56
C ARG A 263 0.63 -7.07 0.81
N LEU A 264 1.07 -8.10 1.55
CA LEU A 264 0.24 -9.26 1.85
C LEU A 264 -0.98 -8.88 2.71
N ARG A 265 -0.80 -7.97 3.67
CA ARG A 265 -1.87 -7.43 4.51
C ARG A 265 -2.93 -6.70 3.68
N GLN A 266 -2.50 -5.93 2.68
CA GLN A 266 -3.43 -5.26 1.77
C GLN A 266 -4.22 -6.27 0.94
N LEU A 267 -3.57 -7.31 0.42
CA LEU A 267 -4.25 -8.39 -0.31
C LEU A 267 -5.27 -9.11 0.58
N TYR A 268 -4.93 -9.43 1.82
CA TYR A 268 -5.89 -10.03 2.75
C TYR A 268 -7.08 -9.14 3.03
N TYR A 269 -6.92 -7.82 3.01
CA TYR A 269 -8.02 -6.88 3.16
C TYR A 269 -8.90 -6.83 1.90
N GLU A 270 -8.29 -6.64 0.73
CA GLU A 270 -9.00 -6.56 -0.55
C GLU A 270 -9.82 -7.81 -0.84
N TYR A 271 -9.28 -8.98 -0.48
CA TYR A 271 -9.94 -10.25 -0.68
C TYR A 271 -10.72 -10.72 0.54
N ASP A 272 -10.85 -9.97 1.63
CA ASP A 272 -11.53 -10.40 2.87
C ASP A 272 -11.07 -11.81 3.33
N CYS A 273 -9.76 -11.94 3.58
CA CYS A 273 -9.10 -13.20 3.89
C CYS A 273 -8.60 -13.30 5.34
N PHE A 274 -8.72 -12.26 6.17
CA PHE A 274 -8.27 -12.36 7.55
C PHE A 274 -9.02 -13.45 8.31
N ARG A 275 -8.28 -14.42 8.83
CA ARG A 275 -8.79 -15.53 9.64
C ARG A 275 -7.98 -15.67 10.92
N ARG A 276 -8.60 -16.28 11.92
CA ARG A 276 -7.91 -16.64 13.16
C ARG A 276 -6.82 -17.65 12.82
N THR A 277 -5.61 -17.40 13.31
CA THR A 277 -4.49 -18.32 13.22
C THR A 277 -4.82 -19.62 13.96
N LYS A 278 -4.92 -20.74 13.25
CA LYS A 278 -4.87 -22.08 13.86
C LYS A 278 -3.47 -22.63 13.73
N VAL A 279 -2.91 -22.64 12.52
CA VAL A 279 -1.52 -23.00 12.25
C VAL A 279 -0.70 -21.73 11.98
N ARG A 280 0.43 -21.60 12.69
CA ARG A 280 1.37 -20.49 12.46
C ARG A 280 2.15 -20.70 11.17
N LEU A 281 1.96 -19.81 10.20
CA LEU A 281 2.59 -19.89 8.87
C LEU A 281 4.12 -19.91 8.93
N GLN A 282 4.72 -19.13 9.83
CA GLN A 282 6.17 -19.15 10.02
C GLN A 282 6.67 -20.52 10.51
N SER A 283 5.96 -21.17 11.43
CA SER A 283 6.31 -22.51 11.93
C SER A 283 6.13 -23.57 10.83
N LEU A 284 5.06 -23.46 10.03
CA LEU A 284 4.85 -24.33 8.87
C LEU A 284 5.97 -24.17 7.83
N ASN A 285 6.28 -22.93 7.44
CA ASN A 285 7.37 -22.64 6.50
C ASN A 285 8.71 -23.18 7.02
N PHE A 286 8.97 -23.09 8.32
CA PHE A 286 10.16 -23.65 8.94
C PHE A 286 10.21 -25.19 8.82
N ALA A 287 9.13 -25.90 9.12
CA ALA A 287 9.07 -27.36 8.98
C ALA A 287 9.29 -27.79 7.52
N LEU A 288 8.67 -27.09 6.56
CA LEU A 288 8.86 -27.34 5.13
C LEU A 288 10.29 -27.02 4.65
N LYS A 289 10.93 -26.00 5.23
CA LYS A 289 12.33 -25.65 4.98
C LYS A 289 13.26 -26.76 5.47
N TYR A 290 12.96 -27.36 6.61
CA TYR A 290 13.71 -28.51 7.13
C TYR A 290 13.64 -29.70 6.16
N ILE A 291 12.45 -30.07 5.70
CA ILE A 291 12.25 -31.15 4.71
C ILE A 291 13.13 -30.92 3.47
N ARG A 292 13.09 -29.72 2.90
CA ARG A 292 13.90 -29.36 1.72
C ARG A 292 15.39 -29.41 1.98
N SER A 293 15.85 -29.02 3.18
CA SER A 293 17.27 -29.08 3.55
C SER A 293 17.82 -30.51 3.60
N ARG A 294 16.94 -31.51 3.78
CA ARG A 294 17.28 -32.94 3.71
C ARG A 294 17.11 -33.54 2.32
N LYS A 295 16.89 -32.71 1.29
CA LYS A 295 16.63 -33.11 -0.11
C LYS A 295 15.39 -34.00 -0.27
N VAL A 296 14.52 -34.03 0.72
CA VAL A 296 13.23 -34.72 0.66
C VAL A 296 12.25 -33.84 -0.11
N LYS A 297 11.59 -34.41 -1.12
CA LYS A 297 10.54 -33.73 -1.88
C LYS A 297 9.19 -33.90 -1.17
N TYR A 298 8.39 -32.85 -1.19
CA TYR A 298 7.00 -32.89 -0.77
C TYR A 298 6.12 -32.22 -1.81
N ASN A 299 4.85 -32.61 -1.85
CA ASN A 299 3.83 -31.97 -2.67
C ASN A 299 2.62 -31.62 -1.81
N PHE A 300 1.97 -30.49 -2.07
CA PHE A 300 0.65 -30.21 -1.48
C PHE A 300 -0.40 -31.10 -2.14
N LEU A 301 -1.36 -31.59 -1.36
CA LEU A 301 -2.52 -32.30 -1.91
C LEU A 301 -3.44 -31.33 -2.67
N ASP A 302 -3.68 -30.17 -2.07
CA ASP A 302 -4.35 -29.03 -2.67
C ASP A 302 -3.59 -27.79 -2.20
N GLU A 303 -3.18 -26.91 -3.11
CA GLU A 303 -2.50 -25.66 -2.73
C GLU A 303 -3.40 -24.69 -1.94
N SER A 304 -4.71 -24.96 -1.88
CA SER A 304 -5.64 -24.28 -0.95
C SER A 304 -5.70 -24.93 0.44
N ASN A 305 -4.91 -25.99 0.69
CA ASN A 305 -4.66 -26.59 2.00
C ASN A 305 -3.15 -26.81 2.18
N LEU A 306 -2.49 -25.83 2.78
CA LEU A 306 -1.05 -25.78 2.98
C LEU A 306 -0.61 -26.61 4.21
N THR A 307 -1.55 -26.97 5.08
CA THR A 307 -1.26 -27.79 6.27
C THR A 307 -1.13 -29.28 5.96
N GLU A 308 -1.42 -29.71 4.73
CA GLU A 308 -1.34 -31.10 4.31
C GLU A 308 -0.42 -31.30 3.12
N ILE A 309 0.55 -32.21 3.28
CA ILE A 309 1.51 -32.58 2.23
C ILE A 309 1.61 -34.09 2.06
N PHE A 310 2.17 -34.51 0.93
CA PHE A 310 2.63 -35.87 0.69
C PHE A 310 4.16 -35.94 0.66
N ILE A 311 4.71 -36.95 1.34
CA ILE A 311 6.11 -37.36 1.23
C ILE A 311 6.12 -38.87 1.00
N GLN A 312 6.68 -39.33 -0.13
CA GLN A 312 6.75 -40.76 -0.51
C GLN A 312 5.41 -41.49 -0.25
N ASP A 313 4.31 -40.93 -0.78
CA ASP A 313 2.93 -41.44 -0.68
C ASP A 313 2.31 -41.47 0.73
N LYS A 314 3.00 -40.95 1.75
CA LYS A 314 2.43 -40.75 3.10
C LYS A 314 1.89 -39.34 3.25
N LYS A 315 0.63 -39.25 3.67
CA LYS A 315 -0.01 -37.98 4.03
C LYS A 315 0.55 -37.49 5.37
N MET A 316 1.06 -36.26 5.38
CA MET A 316 1.53 -35.57 6.57
C MET A 316 0.67 -34.32 6.80
N ILE A 317 0.20 -34.16 8.04
CA ILE A 317 -0.72 -33.11 8.48
C ILE A 317 0.00 -32.29 9.55
N PHE A 318 0.09 -30.98 9.36
CA PHE A 318 0.70 -30.06 10.32
C PHE A 318 -0.37 -29.38 11.16
N VAL A 319 -0.24 -29.46 12.47
CA VAL A 319 -1.12 -28.80 13.44
C VAL A 319 -0.30 -27.90 14.36
N TYR A 320 -0.96 -26.98 15.08
CA TYR A 320 -0.30 -26.13 16.07
C TYR A 320 -1.16 -26.09 17.33
N GLU A 321 -0.99 -27.07 18.20
CA GLU A 321 -1.75 -27.21 19.44
C GLU A 321 -0.81 -27.10 20.64
N TYR A 322 -1.20 -26.33 21.66
CA TYR A 322 -0.40 -26.23 22.89
C TYR A 322 -0.14 -27.61 23.51
N CYS A 323 -1.18 -28.45 23.51
CA CYS A 323 -1.12 -29.88 23.76
C CYS A 323 -2.10 -30.59 22.82
N LEU A 324 -1.60 -31.38 21.88
CA LEU A 324 -2.43 -32.17 20.97
C LEU A 324 -3.13 -33.27 21.77
N SER A 325 -4.45 -33.15 21.89
CA SER A 325 -5.30 -34.00 22.72
C SER A 325 -6.04 -35.08 21.92
N GLN A 326 -6.58 -36.07 22.63
CA GLN A 326 -7.49 -37.07 22.07
C GLN A 326 -8.71 -36.42 21.38
N ALA A 327 -9.27 -35.35 21.97
CA ALA A 327 -10.41 -34.64 21.39
C ALA A 327 -10.05 -33.99 20.05
N ASN A 328 -8.85 -33.40 19.94
CA ASN A 328 -8.39 -32.85 18.66
C ASN A 328 -8.30 -33.93 17.57
N LEU A 329 -7.84 -35.14 17.90
CA LEU A 329 -7.79 -36.24 16.93
C LEU A 329 -9.18 -36.70 16.50
N MET A 330 -10.13 -36.79 17.45
CA MET A 330 -11.52 -37.11 17.13
C MET A 330 -12.13 -36.07 16.18
N ASP A 331 -11.92 -34.78 16.46
CA ASP A 331 -12.42 -33.68 15.64
C ASP A 331 -11.80 -33.68 14.23
N MET A 332 -10.50 -33.97 14.11
CA MET A 332 -9.81 -34.03 12.82
C MET A 332 -10.16 -35.28 12.01
N SER A 333 -10.46 -36.40 12.67
CA SER A 333 -10.73 -37.70 12.05
C SER A 333 -9.69 -38.08 10.96
N PRO A 334 -8.38 -38.13 11.31
CA PRO A 334 -7.32 -38.42 10.35
C PRO A 334 -7.49 -39.79 9.70
N LYS A 335 -7.12 -39.88 8.41
CA LYS A 335 -7.11 -41.15 7.69
C LYS A 335 -6.02 -42.07 8.24
N GLU A 336 -6.28 -43.37 8.18
CA GLU A 336 -5.29 -44.40 8.47
C GLU A 336 -3.99 -44.19 7.69
N ASN A 337 -2.85 -44.55 8.28
CA ASN A 337 -1.49 -44.38 7.74
C ASN A 337 -1.04 -42.93 7.53
N SER A 338 -1.77 -41.94 8.06
CA SER A 338 -1.34 -40.55 8.07
C SER A 338 -0.35 -40.25 9.20
N ILE A 339 0.39 -39.16 9.05
CA ILE A 339 1.34 -38.64 10.03
C ILE A 339 0.88 -37.25 10.45
N ILE A 340 0.72 -37.02 11.76
CA ILE A 340 0.38 -35.71 12.30
C ILE A 340 1.60 -35.15 13.03
N VAL A 341 1.99 -33.93 12.66
CA VAL A 341 3.12 -33.22 13.26
C VAL A 341 2.58 -32.03 14.05
N ASN A 342 2.77 -32.02 15.37
CA ASN A 342 2.47 -30.85 16.17
C ASN A 342 3.64 -29.87 16.12
N LEU A 343 3.43 -28.72 15.47
CA LEU A 343 4.44 -27.68 15.27
C LEU A 343 4.75 -26.89 16.55
N HIS A 344 3.88 -26.98 17.58
CA HIS A 344 4.14 -26.37 18.87
C HIS A 344 5.23 -27.16 19.63
N ASN A 345 6.35 -26.52 19.92
CA ASN A 345 7.51 -27.18 20.54
C ASN A 345 7.89 -26.65 21.93
N TRP A 346 7.13 -25.70 22.50
CA TRP A 346 7.57 -25.05 23.75
C TRP A 346 7.53 -25.97 24.99
N ASN A 347 6.67 -27.00 24.96
CA ASN A 347 6.54 -27.99 26.04
C ASN A 347 7.34 -29.28 25.79
N GLY A 348 8.25 -29.29 24.79
CA GLY A 348 9.00 -30.49 24.40
C GLY A 348 8.09 -31.70 24.16
N GLU A 349 8.43 -32.84 24.77
CA GLU A 349 7.66 -34.09 24.68
C GLU A 349 6.21 -33.98 25.20
N SER A 350 5.92 -33.02 26.06
CA SER A 350 4.58 -32.83 26.65
C SER A 350 3.61 -32.08 25.73
N CYS A 351 3.97 -31.81 24.48
CA CYS A 351 3.08 -31.16 23.50
C CYS A 351 2.06 -32.12 22.85
N ILE A 352 2.10 -33.42 23.16
CA ILE A 352 1.13 -34.42 22.73
C ILE A 352 0.73 -35.26 23.94
N SER A 353 -0.57 -35.37 24.22
CA SER A 353 -1.05 -36.11 25.38
C SER A 353 -0.93 -37.63 25.22
N GLY A 354 -0.73 -38.37 26.32
CA GLY A 354 -0.71 -39.85 26.30
C GLY A 354 -1.97 -40.46 25.68
N ARG A 355 -3.16 -39.93 26.02
CA ARG A 355 -4.43 -40.37 25.41
C ARG A 355 -4.53 -40.12 23.90
N ALA A 356 -3.83 -39.09 23.40
CA ALA A 356 -3.75 -38.87 21.95
C ALA A 356 -2.92 -39.97 21.28
N TYR A 357 -1.80 -40.39 21.88
CA TYR A 357 -1.02 -41.52 21.39
C TYR A 357 -1.82 -42.84 21.42
N GLU A 358 -2.53 -43.13 22.52
CA GLU A 358 -3.40 -44.32 22.64
C GLU A 358 -4.44 -44.37 21.52
N LEU A 359 -5.14 -43.27 21.25
CA LEU A 359 -6.13 -43.20 20.16
C LEU A 359 -5.46 -43.30 18.78
N ALA A 360 -4.32 -42.63 18.58
CA ALA A 360 -3.63 -42.66 17.30
C ALA A 360 -3.14 -44.07 16.94
N GLU A 361 -2.72 -44.87 17.92
CA GLU A 361 -2.39 -46.29 17.73
C GLU A 361 -3.61 -47.09 17.25
N GLN A 362 -4.78 -46.89 17.87
CA GLN A 362 -6.04 -47.52 17.44
C GLN A 362 -6.45 -47.12 16.02
N MET A 363 -6.15 -45.89 15.60
CA MET A 363 -6.44 -45.37 14.26
C MET A 363 -5.34 -45.71 13.23
N ASN A 364 -4.25 -46.34 13.65
CA ASN A 364 -3.04 -46.54 12.86
C ASN A 364 -2.55 -45.21 12.21
N VAL A 365 -2.44 -44.18 13.05
CA VAL A 365 -1.94 -42.83 12.74
C VAL A 365 -0.69 -42.57 13.55
N LYS A 366 0.33 -41.95 12.93
CA LYS A 366 1.58 -41.61 13.63
C LYS A 366 1.55 -40.17 14.10
N LEU A 367 1.76 -39.93 15.38
CA LEU A 367 1.93 -38.58 15.94
C LEU A 367 3.42 -38.27 16.13
N LEU A 368 3.81 -37.04 15.80
CA LEU A 368 5.20 -36.56 15.91
C LEU A 368 5.25 -35.20 16.61
N THR A 369 6.10 -35.09 17.61
CA THR A 369 6.64 -33.80 18.07
C THR A 369 7.59 -33.24 17.01
N MET A 370 8.04 -31.98 17.15
CA MET A 370 9.02 -31.43 16.22
C MET A 370 10.36 -32.20 16.24
N GLU A 371 10.81 -32.66 17.41
CA GLU A 371 12.02 -33.47 17.54
C GLU A 371 11.89 -34.81 16.80
N ALA A 372 10.80 -35.53 17.06
CA ALA A 372 10.51 -36.79 16.37
C ALA A 372 10.28 -36.59 14.86
N PHE A 373 9.75 -35.44 14.45
CA PHE A 373 9.63 -35.04 13.05
C PHE A 373 11.00 -34.88 12.38
N TYR A 374 11.96 -34.21 13.02
CA TYR A 374 13.31 -34.09 12.46
C TYR A 374 13.97 -35.45 12.26
N GLU A 375 13.87 -36.34 13.25
CA GLU A 375 14.37 -37.71 13.11
C GLU A 375 13.66 -38.48 12.00
N TYR A 376 12.34 -38.32 11.89
CA TYR A 376 11.55 -38.98 10.86
C TYR A 376 12.02 -38.57 9.47
N ILE A 377 12.18 -37.26 9.22
CA ILE A 377 12.65 -36.75 7.92
C ILE A 377 14.07 -37.21 7.61
N ASN A 378 14.98 -37.29 8.60
CA ASN A 378 16.35 -37.77 8.37
C ASN A 378 16.42 -39.26 7.99
N LYS A 379 15.38 -40.05 8.32
CA LYS A 379 15.28 -41.46 7.96
C LYS A 379 14.73 -41.68 6.55
N ILE A 380 14.19 -40.64 5.92
CA ILE A 380 13.69 -40.68 4.54
C ILE A 380 14.89 -40.59 3.60
N LYS A 381 15.10 -41.64 2.79
CA LYS A 381 16.18 -41.74 1.80
C LYS A 381 15.77 -41.13 0.46
#